data_AF-A0A3D3H6S6-F1
#
_entry.id   AF-A0A3D3H6S6-F1
#
_cell.length_a   1.000
_cell.length_b   1.000
_cell.length_c   1.000
_cell.angle_alpha   90.00
_cell.angle_beta   90.00
_cell.angle_gamma   90.00
#
_symmetry.space_group_name_H-M   'P 1'
#
loop_
_entity.id
_entity.type
_entity.pdbx_description
1 polymer ?
#
loop_
_entity_poly.entity_id
_entity_poly.type
_entity_poly.pdbx_seq_one_letter_code
_entity_poly.pdbx_strand_id
1 'polypeptide(L)'
;SRLASLAAQVRRLAIDTDPDASARIALLEEEIESIERRIESLRSGDETAIDEDRALERVRDVLAQAADVPDDFARVRAEFETLNASLRAKIVESDVSQASVVDEVFRGIDHISDSDAGRSFAAFSQLVLDPALGAAFEADIRRILDRGFARDLTSDERRALRAFLTTLKGRSAEIHDVITLFARALRRYVQSQDYQRDRVLRTLLREAQHAGVEAAAHTRPWYPTSLTLDLSAVALSSVGAIDLHDPAEFAATEEVVTQPASLASLEELRAIARETEIDFDELTRNVNDLLAEVSSCTVADVLARYPATQGVGSVIGLLSIAAEQGTVDDEPEVLAWQGADGVPRAAIVAAHRFTGAVT
;
A
#
# COMPACT_ATOMS: atom_id res chain seq x y z
N SER A 1 41.62 -2.79 -29.82
CA SER A 1 41.93 -4.23 -29.92
C SER A 1 41.08 -4.96 -28.90
N ARG A 2 40.34 -5.98 -29.32
CA ARG A 2 39.46 -6.79 -28.45
C ARG A 2 40.22 -7.43 -27.28
N LEU A 3 41.48 -7.78 -27.50
CA LEU A 3 42.37 -8.38 -26.50
C LEU A 3 42.65 -7.44 -25.32
N ALA A 4 42.77 -6.13 -25.56
CA ALA A 4 42.95 -5.14 -24.49
C ALA A 4 41.68 -4.98 -23.65
N SER A 5 40.50 -5.03 -24.29
CA SER A 5 39.21 -5.03 -23.58
C SER A 5 39.03 -6.29 -22.73
N LEU A 6 39.41 -7.45 -23.27
CA LEU A 6 39.35 -8.73 -22.56
C LEU A 6 40.32 -8.76 -21.37
N ALA A 7 41.54 -8.25 -21.54
CA ALA A 7 42.51 -8.13 -20.45
C ALA A 7 42.01 -7.19 -19.33
N ALA A 8 41.39 -6.07 -19.69
CA ALA A 8 40.79 -5.16 -18.72
C ALA A 8 39.63 -5.82 -17.95
N GLN A 9 38.75 -6.55 -18.64
CA GLN A 9 37.65 -7.29 -18.01
C GLN A 9 38.16 -8.39 -17.07
N VAL A 10 39.16 -9.16 -17.48
CA VAL A 10 39.79 -10.21 -16.65
C VAL A 10 40.45 -9.60 -15.42
N ARG A 11 41.12 -8.45 -15.56
CA ARG A 11 41.76 -7.77 -14.43
C ARG A 11 40.76 -7.19 -13.46
N ARG A 12 39.67 -6.58 -13.97
CA ARG A 12 38.54 -6.13 -13.15
C ARG A 12 37.96 -7.29 -12.34
N LEU A 13 37.72 -8.42 -12.99
CA LEU A 13 37.21 -9.62 -12.35
C LEU A 13 38.17 -10.15 -11.27
N ALA A 14 39.49 -10.10 -11.50
CA ALA A 14 40.48 -10.46 -10.49
C ALA A 14 40.36 -9.58 -9.24
N ILE A 15 40.19 -8.26 -9.39
CA ILE A 15 40.00 -7.34 -8.26
C ILE A 15 38.67 -7.57 -7.54
N ASP A 16 37.59 -7.80 -8.29
CA ASP A 16 36.24 -7.93 -7.74
C ASP A 16 36.03 -9.28 -7.01
N THR A 17 36.81 -10.31 -7.37
CA THR A 17 36.71 -11.66 -6.78
C THR A 17 37.72 -11.94 -5.66
N ASP A 18 38.70 -11.06 -5.44
CA ASP A 18 39.73 -11.27 -4.43
C ASP A 18 39.20 -10.96 -3.01
N PRO A 19 39.23 -11.93 -2.07
CA PRO A 19 38.78 -11.70 -0.69
C PRO A 19 39.75 -10.85 0.14
N ASP A 20 41.02 -10.68 -0.28
CA ASP A 20 42.02 -9.89 0.44
C ASP A 20 42.02 -8.42 -0.04
N ALA A 21 41.71 -7.51 0.89
CA ALA A 21 41.76 -6.07 0.63
C ALA A 21 43.16 -5.59 0.24
N SER A 22 44.23 -6.19 0.77
CA SER A 22 45.62 -5.80 0.47
C SER A 22 46.00 -6.13 -0.97
N ALA A 23 45.61 -7.33 -1.44
CA ALA A 23 45.79 -7.75 -2.82
C ALA A 23 45.02 -6.84 -3.80
N ARG A 24 43.78 -6.47 -3.45
CA ARG A 24 42.98 -5.50 -4.24
C ARG A 24 43.63 -4.13 -4.33
N ILE A 25 44.20 -3.62 -3.24
CA ILE A 25 44.91 -2.34 -3.23
C ILE A 25 46.15 -2.41 -4.13
N ALA A 26 46.96 -3.47 -4.02
CA ALA A 26 48.16 -3.63 -4.84
C ALA A 26 47.82 -3.66 -6.35
N LEU A 27 46.75 -4.35 -6.74
CA LEU A 27 46.29 -4.37 -8.14
C LEU A 27 45.82 -2.99 -8.63
N LEU A 28 45.20 -2.17 -7.77
CA LEU A 28 44.81 -0.80 -8.09
C LEU A 28 46.00 0.14 -8.20
N GLU A 29 47.02 -0.02 -7.34
CA GLU A 29 48.27 0.75 -7.42
C GLU A 29 49.02 0.46 -8.73
N GLU A 30 49.08 -0.79 -9.17
CA GLU A 30 49.62 -1.15 -10.49
C GLU A 30 48.83 -0.51 -11.65
N GLU A 31 47.52 -0.32 -11.48
CA GLU A 31 46.67 0.34 -12.46
C GLU A 31 46.95 1.86 -12.50
N ILE A 32 47.19 2.48 -11.35
CA ILE A 32 47.63 3.89 -11.25
C ILE A 32 48.96 4.07 -11.98
N GLU A 33 49.98 3.26 -11.70
CA GLU A 33 51.29 3.35 -12.38
C GLU A 33 51.17 3.15 -13.90
N SER A 34 50.27 2.27 -14.34
CA SER A 34 49.98 2.07 -15.77
C SER A 34 49.35 3.31 -16.39
N ILE A 35 48.39 3.94 -15.71
CA ILE A 35 47.76 5.19 -16.16
C ILE A 35 48.78 6.33 -16.18
N GLU A 36 49.64 6.46 -15.17
CA GLU A 36 50.68 7.49 -15.11
C GLU A 36 51.67 7.36 -16.27
N ARG A 37 52.15 6.14 -16.57
CA ARG A 37 52.98 5.89 -17.76
C ARG A 37 52.28 6.26 -19.05
N ARG A 38 50.98 5.99 -19.14
CA ARG A 38 50.17 6.34 -20.32
C ARG A 38 50.00 7.85 -20.48
N ILE A 39 49.79 8.56 -19.37
CA ILE A 39 49.74 10.04 -19.36
C ILE A 39 51.09 10.60 -19.82
N GLU A 40 52.22 10.02 -19.37
CA GLU A 40 53.54 10.48 -19.81
C GLU A 40 53.77 10.22 -21.30
N SER A 41 53.38 9.05 -21.81
CA SER A 41 53.41 8.75 -23.25
C SER A 41 52.54 9.70 -24.09
N LEU A 42 51.41 10.16 -23.55
CA LEU A 42 50.57 11.17 -24.21
C LEU A 42 51.22 12.56 -24.16
N ARG A 43 51.93 12.90 -23.07
CA ARG A 43 52.66 14.17 -22.93
C ARG A 43 53.90 14.23 -23.84
N SER A 44 54.61 13.12 -24.00
CA SER A 44 55.76 13.00 -24.90
C SER A 44 55.37 12.94 -26.37
N GLY A 45 54.10 12.64 -26.66
CA GLY A 45 53.56 12.48 -28.02
C GLY A 45 53.80 11.10 -28.63
N ASP A 46 54.26 10.13 -27.84
CA ASP A 46 54.52 8.75 -28.28
C ASP A 46 53.21 7.94 -28.47
N GLU A 47 52.11 8.37 -27.86
CA GLU A 47 50.78 7.80 -28.08
C GLU A 47 49.90 8.78 -28.87
N THR A 48 49.40 8.34 -30.03
CA THR A 48 48.49 9.11 -30.88
C THR A 48 47.04 8.67 -30.71
N ALA A 49 46.11 9.56 -31.04
CA ALA A 49 44.70 9.21 -31.09
C ALA A 49 44.45 8.07 -32.10
N ILE A 50 43.46 7.24 -31.81
CA ILE A 50 43.02 6.19 -32.76
C ILE A 50 42.61 6.82 -34.09
N ASP A 51 42.81 6.08 -35.18
CA ASP A 51 42.35 6.48 -36.50
C ASP A 51 40.82 6.56 -36.57
N GLU A 52 40.31 7.34 -37.52
CA GLU A 52 38.88 7.62 -37.66
C GLU A 52 38.05 6.36 -37.96
N ASP A 53 38.59 5.43 -38.77
CA ASP A 53 37.91 4.17 -39.11
C ASP A 53 37.74 3.27 -37.87
N ARG A 54 38.78 3.16 -37.03
CA ARG A 54 38.68 2.44 -35.75
C ARG A 54 37.81 3.15 -34.74
N ALA A 55 37.76 4.48 -34.75
CA ALA A 55 36.85 5.22 -33.88
C ALA A 55 35.39 4.93 -34.25
N LEU A 56 35.08 4.89 -35.55
CA LEU A 56 33.77 4.49 -36.07
C LEU A 56 33.40 3.06 -35.69
N GLU A 57 34.31 2.10 -35.87
CA GLU A 57 34.10 0.70 -35.47
C GLU A 57 33.77 0.61 -33.97
N ARG A 58 34.54 1.29 -33.11
CA ARG A 58 34.30 1.27 -31.66
C ARG A 58 32.97 1.90 -31.26
N VAL A 59 32.57 3.00 -31.89
CA VAL A 59 31.28 3.62 -31.59
C VAL A 59 30.12 2.70 -31.98
N ARG A 60 30.23 2.00 -33.12
CA ARG A 60 29.24 1.01 -33.55
C ARG A 60 29.19 -0.19 -32.60
N ASP A 61 30.32 -0.67 -32.13
CA ASP A 61 30.39 -1.72 -31.11
C ASP A 61 29.70 -1.28 -29.80
N VAL A 62 29.94 -0.05 -29.34
CA VAL A 62 29.26 0.52 -28.15
C VAL A 62 27.76 0.64 -28.39
N LEU A 63 27.33 1.10 -29.56
CA LEU A 63 25.90 1.18 -29.91
C LEU A 63 25.23 -0.20 -29.95
N ALA A 64 25.93 -1.23 -30.44
CA ALA A 64 25.44 -2.60 -30.44
C ALA A 64 25.26 -3.12 -29.00
N GLN A 65 26.26 -2.92 -28.13
CA GLN A 65 26.16 -3.28 -26.70
C GLN A 65 25.04 -2.51 -25.98
N ALA A 66 24.91 -1.23 -26.28
CA ALA A 66 23.88 -0.35 -25.74
C ALA A 66 22.46 -0.78 -26.13
N ALA A 67 22.29 -1.47 -27.26
CA ALA A 67 20.99 -1.93 -27.74
C ALA A 67 20.40 -3.06 -26.88
N ASP A 68 21.23 -3.81 -26.15
CA ASP A 68 20.80 -4.93 -25.31
C ASP A 68 20.28 -4.47 -23.92
N VAL A 69 20.72 -3.31 -23.44
CA VAL A 69 20.37 -2.80 -22.10
C VAL A 69 18.86 -2.67 -21.86
N PRO A 70 18.05 -2.15 -22.80
CA PRO A 70 16.59 -2.12 -22.63
C PRO A 70 15.96 -3.51 -22.48
N ASP A 71 16.51 -4.53 -23.12
CA ASP A 71 16.00 -5.91 -23.02
C ASP A 71 16.35 -6.51 -21.65
N ASP A 72 17.53 -6.22 -21.11
CA ASP A 72 17.90 -6.58 -19.73
C ASP A 72 16.90 -5.97 -18.74
N PHE A 73 16.51 -4.71 -18.96
CA PHE A 73 15.53 -4.02 -18.11
C PHE A 73 14.16 -4.69 -18.18
N ALA A 74 13.72 -5.09 -19.38
CA ALA A 74 12.47 -5.83 -19.55
C ALA A 74 12.50 -7.19 -18.84
N ARG A 75 13.65 -7.89 -18.81
CA ARG A 75 13.84 -9.14 -18.08
C ARG A 75 13.74 -8.93 -16.56
N VAL A 76 14.47 -7.95 -16.02
CA VAL A 76 14.39 -7.59 -14.59
C VAL A 76 12.95 -7.27 -14.19
N ARG A 77 12.24 -6.49 -15.03
CA ARG A 77 10.83 -6.18 -14.78
C ARG A 77 9.97 -7.45 -14.70
N ALA A 78 10.09 -8.35 -15.67
CA ALA A 78 9.31 -9.59 -15.72
C ALA A 78 9.60 -10.50 -14.51
N GLU A 79 10.85 -10.53 -14.05
CA GLU A 79 11.24 -11.26 -12.84
C GLU A 79 10.60 -10.65 -11.59
N PHE A 80 10.60 -9.31 -11.45
CA PHE A 80 9.91 -8.64 -10.36
C PHE A 80 8.38 -8.81 -10.41
N GLU A 81 7.77 -8.80 -11.59
CA GLU A 81 6.34 -9.07 -11.76
C GLU A 81 5.99 -10.50 -11.33
N THR A 82 6.83 -11.47 -11.71
CA THR A 82 6.70 -12.88 -11.29
C THR A 82 6.84 -13.01 -9.78
N LEU A 83 7.82 -12.34 -9.18
CA LEU A 83 8.04 -12.32 -7.73
C LEU A 83 6.86 -11.69 -6.99
N ASN A 84 6.29 -10.59 -7.51
CA ASN A 84 5.11 -9.94 -6.96
C ASN A 84 3.85 -10.82 -7.05
N ALA A 85 3.67 -11.53 -8.17
CA ALA A 85 2.58 -12.50 -8.34
C ALA A 85 2.73 -13.67 -7.36
N SER A 86 3.94 -14.21 -7.20
CA SER A 86 4.26 -15.26 -6.24
C SER A 86 4.02 -14.82 -4.79
N LEU A 87 4.43 -13.60 -4.43
CA LEU A 87 4.12 -13.01 -3.13
C LEU A 87 2.61 -12.96 -2.91
N ARG A 88 1.84 -12.41 -3.85
CA ARG A 88 0.37 -12.34 -3.74
C ARG A 88 -0.28 -13.72 -3.60
N ALA A 89 0.15 -14.69 -4.40
CA ALA A 89 -0.35 -16.06 -4.30
C ALA A 89 -0.09 -16.63 -2.91
N LYS A 90 1.10 -16.43 -2.34
CA LYS A 90 1.43 -16.91 -1.00
C LYS A 90 0.68 -16.20 0.11
N ILE A 91 0.42 -14.90 -0.01
CA ILE A 91 -0.49 -14.18 0.88
C ILE A 91 -1.86 -14.88 0.90
N VAL A 92 -2.31 -15.34 -0.28
CA VAL A 92 -3.60 -16.00 -0.49
C VAL A 92 -3.56 -17.51 -0.28
N GLU A 93 -2.44 -18.22 -0.19
CA GLU A 93 -2.44 -19.70 -0.12
C GLU A 93 -1.91 -20.25 1.22
N SER A 94 -1.15 -19.46 1.98
CA SER A 94 -0.26 -20.05 2.98
C SER A 94 -0.88 -20.20 4.38
N ASP A 95 -0.80 -21.41 4.95
CA ASP A 95 -0.73 -21.67 6.42
C ASP A 95 0.73 -21.49 6.96
N VAL A 96 1.66 -21.04 6.10
CA VAL A 96 3.09 -20.86 6.36
C VAL A 96 3.36 -19.62 7.21
N SER A 97 4.40 -19.65 8.06
CA SER A 97 4.78 -18.51 8.89
C SER A 97 5.19 -17.29 8.05
N GLN A 98 4.77 -16.11 8.50
CA GLN A 98 5.11 -14.81 7.89
C GLN A 98 6.62 -14.67 7.61
N ALA A 99 7.45 -15.17 8.52
CA ALA A 99 8.91 -15.14 8.39
C ALA A 99 9.41 -15.92 7.16
N SER A 100 8.81 -17.07 6.84
CA SER A 100 9.23 -17.87 5.69
C SER A 100 8.86 -17.22 4.36
N VAL A 101 7.69 -16.55 4.29
CA VAL A 101 7.27 -15.85 3.06
C VAL A 101 8.18 -14.66 2.81
N VAL A 102 8.55 -13.93 3.85
CA VAL A 102 9.48 -12.80 3.77
C VAL A 102 10.89 -13.25 3.40
N ASP A 103 11.40 -14.34 4.00
CA ASP A 103 12.74 -14.90 3.67
C ASP A 103 12.83 -15.29 2.19
N GLU A 104 11.81 -15.97 1.67
CA GLU A 104 11.79 -16.39 0.27
C GLU A 104 11.67 -15.22 -0.70
N VAL A 105 10.93 -14.17 -0.32
CA VAL A 105 10.89 -12.91 -1.07
C VAL A 105 12.28 -12.29 -1.15
N PHE A 106 13.01 -12.17 -0.03
CA PHE A 106 14.35 -11.59 -0.03
C PHE A 106 15.32 -12.41 -0.88
N ARG A 107 15.28 -13.75 -0.80
CA ARG A 107 16.06 -14.62 -1.71
C ARG A 107 15.73 -14.38 -3.17
N GLY A 108 14.47 -14.12 -3.50
CA GLY A 108 14.04 -13.76 -4.85
C GLY A 108 14.64 -12.42 -5.30
N ILE A 109 14.65 -11.41 -4.44
CA ILE A 109 15.27 -10.11 -4.72
C ILE A 109 16.78 -10.26 -4.92
N ASP A 110 17.45 -11.04 -4.07
CA ASP A 110 18.89 -11.29 -4.18
C ASP A 110 19.22 -11.99 -5.50
N HIS A 111 18.44 -13.01 -5.88
CA HIS A 111 18.62 -13.69 -7.16
C HIS A 111 18.47 -12.74 -8.35
N ILE A 112 17.45 -11.87 -8.35
CA ILE A 112 17.25 -10.87 -9.42
C ILE A 112 18.46 -9.93 -9.45
N SER A 113 18.93 -9.47 -8.29
CA SER A 113 20.05 -8.53 -8.17
C SER A 113 21.37 -9.13 -8.64
N ASP A 114 21.60 -10.42 -8.38
CA ASP A 114 22.81 -11.16 -8.77
C ASP A 114 22.80 -11.61 -10.24
N SER A 115 21.67 -11.47 -10.94
CA SER A 115 21.59 -11.74 -12.37
C SER A 115 22.38 -10.71 -13.20
N ASP A 116 22.78 -11.08 -14.42
CA ASP A 116 23.43 -10.13 -15.35
C ASP A 116 22.56 -8.91 -15.61
N ALA A 117 21.26 -9.13 -15.79
CA ALA A 117 20.30 -8.07 -16.04
C ALA A 117 20.09 -7.16 -14.81
N GLY A 118 20.08 -7.75 -13.61
CA GLY A 118 20.02 -7.02 -12.33
C GLY A 118 21.25 -6.14 -12.09
N ARG A 119 22.45 -6.67 -12.36
CA ARG A 119 23.70 -5.89 -12.31
C ARG A 119 23.71 -4.74 -13.32
N SER A 120 23.26 -5.00 -14.55
CA SER A 120 23.10 -3.99 -15.62
C SER A 120 22.17 -2.86 -15.16
N PHE A 121 21.02 -3.20 -14.57
CA PHE A 121 20.08 -2.24 -13.99
C PHE A 121 20.68 -1.46 -12.80
N ALA A 122 21.39 -2.12 -11.89
CA ALA A 122 22.00 -1.48 -10.73
C ALA A 122 23.06 -0.44 -11.14
N ALA A 123 23.95 -0.80 -12.08
CA ALA A 123 24.95 0.12 -12.62
C ALA A 123 24.32 1.34 -13.31
N PHE A 124 23.23 1.12 -14.06
CA PHE A 124 22.47 2.21 -14.66
C PHE A 124 21.77 3.09 -13.61
N SER A 125 21.17 2.48 -12.58
CA SER A 125 20.48 3.20 -11.52
C SER A 125 21.44 4.15 -10.80
N GLN A 126 22.68 3.70 -10.53
CA GLN A 126 23.74 4.58 -10.00
C GLN A 126 24.03 5.76 -10.93
N LEU A 127 24.14 5.52 -12.24
CA LEU A 127 24.38 6.57 -13.24
C LEU A 127 23.24 7.61 -13.31
N VAL A 128 21.99 7.21 -13.06
CA VAL A 128 20.83 8.12 -13.07
C VAL A 128 20.63 8.84 -11.75
N LEU A 129 20.84 8.17 -10.63
CA LEU A 129 20.66 8.71 -9.29
C LEU A 129 21.74 9.72 -8.92
N ASP A 130 22.94 9.60 -9.50
CA ASP A 130 24.02 10.56 -9.34
C ASP A 130 24.03 11.60 -10.48
N PRO A 131 23.64 12.87 -10.20
CA PRO A 131 23.62 13.92 -11.22
C PRO A 131 25.00 14.21 -11.82
N ALA A 132 26.09 14.01 -11.05
CA ALA A 132 27.45 14.27 -11.52
C ALA A 132 27.89 13.20 -12.52
N LEU A 133 27.62 11.92 -12.23
CA LEU A 133 27.90 10.81 -13.18
C LEU A 133 27.10 10.97 -14.47
N GLY A 134 25.81 11.27 -14.37
CA GLY A 134 24.95 11.51 -15.53
C GLY A 134 25.46 12.68 -16.40
N ALA A 135 25.85 13.80 -15.79
CA ALA A 135 26.40 14.95 -16.50
C ALA A 135 27.75 14.66 -17.17
N ALA A 136 28.63 13.90 -16.49
CA ALA A 136 29.91 13.47 -17.05
C ALA A 136 29.71 12.57 -18.28
N PHE A 137 28.81 11.61 -18.19
CA PHE A 137 28.47 10.71 -19.30
C PHE A 137 27.92 11.45 -20.52
N GLU A 138 27.00 12.41 -20.33
CA GLU A 138 26.52 13.24 -21.42
C GLU A 138 27.62 14.12 -22.03
N ALA A 139 28.53 14.65 -21.21
CA ALA A 139 29.67 15.43 -21.68
C ALA A 139 30.61 14.58 -22.55
N ASP A 140 30.85 13.32 -22.19
CA ASP A 140 31.65 12.40 -22.99
C ASP A 140 30.99 12.05 -24.33
N ILE A 141 29.66 11.83 -24.35
CA ILE A 141 28.92 11.66 -25.61
C ILE A 141 29.08 12.88 -26.51
N ARG A 142 28.96 14.11 -25.96
CA ARG A 142 29.17 15.34 -26.74
C ARG A 142 30.59 15.42 -27.29
N ARG A 143 31.61 15.15 -26.47
CA ARG A 143 33.02 15.11 -26.92
C ARG A 143 33.29 14.11 -28.03
N ILE A 144 32.59 12.97 -28.05
CA ILE A 144 32.66 11.97 -29.11
C ILE A 144 32.00 12.49 -30.39
N LEU A 145 30.80 13.07 -30.27
CA LEU A 145 30.04 13.58 -31.41
C LEU A 145 30.65 14.84 -32.06
N ASP A 146 31.48 15.57 -31.34
CA ASP A 146 32.20 16.75 -31.85
C ASP A 146 33.45 16.39 -32.68
N ARG A 147 33.84 15.10 -32.76
CA ARG A 147 35.02 14.65 -33.52
C ARG A 147 34.73 14.50 -35.02
N GLY A 148 35.79 14.57 -35.84
CA GLY A 148 35.72 14.46 -37.30
C GLY A 148 35.00 13.22 -37.79
N PHE A 149 35.42 12.05 -37.28
CA PHE A 149 34.82 10.75 -37.62
C PHE A 149 33.31 10.65 -37.34
N ALA A 150 32.75 11.46 -36.42
CA ALA A 150 31.33 11.42 -36.11
C ALA A 150 30.44 11.88 -37.29
N ARG A 151 31.03 12.50 -38.31
CA ARG A 151 30.35 12.87 -39.57
C ARG A 151 29.96 11.65 -40.41
N ASP A 152 30.73 10.57 -40.30
CA ASP A 152 30.50 9.33 -41.03
C ASP A 152 29.51 8.39 -40.32
N LEU A 153 29.03 8.78 -39.13
CA LEU A 153 27.89 8.15 -38.48
C LEU A 153 26.58 8.55 -39.20
N THR A 154 25.73 7.57 -39.40
CA THR A 154 24.36 7.74 -39.87
C THR A 154 23.58 8.66 -38.93
N SER A 155 22.47 9.22 -39.44
CA SER A 155 21.57 10.05 -38.61
C SER A 155 21.04 9.27 -37.41
N ASP A 156 20.75 7.98 -37.59
CA ASP A 156 20.18 7.11 -36.55
C ASP A 156 21.21 6.78 -35.46
N GLU A 157 22.46 6.45 -35.82
CA GLU A 157 23.55 6.22 -34.85
C GLU A 157 23.79 7.48 -34.00
N ARG A 158 23.81 8.67 -34.61
CA ARG A 158 23.95 9.95 -33.90
C ARG A 158 22.75 10.25 -32.99
N ARG A 159 21.53 9.89 -33.42
CA ARG A 159 20.33 10.04 -32.60
C ARG A 159 20.38 9.09 -31.40
N ALA A 160 20.76 7.84 -31.63
CA ALA A 160 20.87 6.81 -30.60
C ALA A 160 21.86 7.23 -29.50
N LEU A 161 23.07 7.68 -29.85
CA LEU A 161 24.05 8.18 -28.88
C LEU A 161 23.49 9.33 -28.02
N ARG A 162 22.88 10.36 -28.66
CA ARG A 162 22.33 11.51 -27.93
C ARG A 162 21.14 11.14 -27.04
N ALA A 163 20.28 10.25 -27.53
CA ALA A 163 19.07 9.86 -26.85
C ALA A 163 19.31 8.78 -25.79
N PHE A 164 20.45 8.09 -25.81
CA PHE A 164 20.72 6.89 -25.02
C PHE A 164 20.32 7.02 -23.54
N LEU A 165 20.87 8.04 -22.86
CA LEU A 165 20.57 8.27 -21.45
C LEU A 165 19.08 8.60 -21.20
N THR A 166 18.45 9.34 -22.11
CA THR A 166 17.02 9.71 -21.99
C THR A 166 16.12 8.48 -22.22
N THR A 167 16.43 7.66 -23.22
CA THR A 167 15.73 6.41 -23.50
C THR A 167 15.81 5.45 -22.32
N LEU A 168 17.01 5.27 -21.75
CA LEU A 168 17.17 4.40 -20.58
C LEU A 168 16.48 4.95 -19.33
N LYS A 169 16.48 6.29 -19.11
CA LYS A 169 15.71 6.91 -18.01
C LYS A 169 14.22 6.60 -18.11
N GLY A 170 13.65 6.69 -19.32
CA GLY A 170 12.25 6.33 -19.56
C GLY A 170 11.95 4.86 -19.23
N ARG A 171 12.81 3.94 -19.68
CA ARG A 171 12.67 2.49 -19.41
C ARG A 171 12.86 2.13 -17.93
N SER A 172 13.71 2.85 -17.22
CA SER A 172 13.96 2.61 -15.79
C SER A 172 12.81 3.07 -14.90
N ALA A 173 12.08 4.11 -15.30
CA ALA A 173 10.87 4.54 -14.58
C ALA A 173 9.84 3.39 -14.50
N GLU A 174 9.64 2.65 -15.59
CA GLU A 174 8.74 1.48 -15.63
C GLU A 174 9.15 0.40 -14.61
N ILE A 175 10.45 0.15 -14.40
CA ILE A 175 10.94 -0.80 -13.39
C ILE A 175 10.71 -0.28 -11.98
N HIS A 176 11.02 1.00 -11.73
CA HIS A 176 10.83 1.62 -10.42
C HIS A 176 9.37 1.59 -9.98
N ASP A 177 8.42 1.71 -10.91
CA ASP A 177 6.99 1.58 -10.62
C ASP A 177 6.65 0.16 -10.12
N VAL A 178 7.18 -0.87 -10.76
CA VAL A 178 6.99 -2.28 -10.34
C VAL A 178 7.62 -2.53 -8.97
N ILE A 179 8.85 -2.06 -8.74
CA ILE A 179 9.54 -2.19 -7.45
C ILE A 179 8.75 -1.46 -6.34
N THR A 180 8.26 -0.25 -6.63
CA THR A 180 7.48 0.55 -5.67
C THR A 180 6.16 -0.14 -5.32
N LEU A 181 5.46 -0.68 -6.32
CA LEU A 181 4.22 -1.43 -6.13
C LEU A 181 4.47 -2.69 -5.29
N PHE A 182 5.55 -3.40 -5.57
CA PHE A 182 5.99 -4.58 -4.84
C PHE A 182 6.32 -4.26 -3.38
N ALA A 183 7.13 -3.22 -3.13
CA ALA A 183 7.48 -2.78 -1.78
C ALA A 183 6.24 -2.37 -0.96
N ARG A 184 5.26 -1.71 -1.59
CA ARG A 184 3.98 -1.39 -0.96
C ARG A 184 3.16 -2.64 -0.64
N ALA A 185 3.13 -3.63 -1.53
CA ALA A 185 2.44 -4.90 -1.30
C ALA A 185 3.07 -5.68 -0.14
N LEU A 186 4.41 -5.77 -0.12
CA LEU A 186 5.17 -6.40 0.96
C LEU A 186 4.96 -5.67 2.29
N ARG A 187 5.04 -4.33 2.30
CA ARG A 187 4.77 -3.54 3.49
C ARG A 187 3.36 -3.77 4.01
N ARG A 188 2.35 -3.78 3.14
CA ARG A 188 0.96 -4.07 3.53
C ARG A 188 0.85 -5.46 4.13
N TYR A 189 1.50 -6.46 3.55
CA TYR A 189 1.53 -7.83 4.08
C TYR A 189 2.21 -7.93 5.46
N VAL A 190 3.32 -7.21 5.66
CA VAL A 190 4.03 -7.19 6.95
C VAL A 190 3.23 -6.43 8.02
N GLN A 191 2.56 -5.35 7.64
CA GLN A 191 1.83 -4.47 8.55
C GLN A 191 0.41 -4.93 8.85
N SER A 192 -0.26 -5.61 7.92
CA SER A 192 -1.63 -6.04 8.14
C SER A 192 -1.67 -7.29 9.01
N GLN A 193 -2.37 -7.20 10.14
CA GLN A 193 -2.86 -8.39 10.85
C GLN A 193 -4.00 -9.08 10.08
N ASP A 194 -4.36 -8.60 8.88
CA ASP A 194 -5.42 -9.17 8.04
C ASP A 194 -5.15 -10.63 7.71
N TYR A 195 -3.88 -11.06 7.61
CA TYR A 195 -3.55 -12.47 7.45
C TYR A 195 -4.02 -13.32 8.64
N GLN A 196 -3.95 -12.81 9.88
CA GLN A 196 -4.46 -13.54 11.04
C GLN A 196 -5.98 -13.71 10.96
N ARG A 197 -6.70 -12.66 10.52
CA ARG A 197 -8.15 -12.73 10.28
C ARG A 197 -8.51 -13.69 9.16
N ASP A 198 -7.83 -13.61 8.01
CA ASP A 198 -8.04 -14.50 6.87
C ASP A 198 -7.72 -15.95 7.20
N ARG A 199 -6.66 -16.19 7.99
CA ARG A 199 -6.32 -17.53 8.49
C ARG A 199 -7.42 -18.07 9.39
N VAL A 200 -7.89 -17.29 10.37
CA VAL A 200 -9.01 -17.69 11.24
C VAL A 200 -10.25 -17.99 10.40
N LEU A 201 -10.61 -17.11 9.47
CA LEU A 201 -11.75 -17.31 8.57
C LEU A 201 -11.64 -18.61 7.77
N ARG A 202 -10.46 -18.92 7.22
CA ARG A 202 -10.23 -20.16 6.46
C ARG A 202 -10.22 -21.40 7.31
N THR A 203 -9.69 -21.32 8.53
CA THR A 203 -9.78 -22.41 9.49
C THR A 203 -11.26 -22.70 9.79
N LEU A 204 -12.05 -21.66 10.11
CA LEU A 204 -13.48 -21.78 10.36
C LEU A 204 -14.24 -22.32 9.14
N LEU A 205 -13.89 -21.89 7.92
CA LEU A 205 -14.49 -22.41 6.68
C LEU A 205 -14.15 -23.89 6.45
N ARG A 206 -12.90 -24.30 6.67
CA ARG A 206 -12.49 -25.71 6.56
C ARG A 206 -13.17 -26.57 7.61
N GLU A 207 -13.26 -26.09 8.85
CA GLU A 207 -14.00 -26.75 9.94
C GLU A 207 -15.48 -26.90 9.60
N ALA A 208 -16.12 -25.83 9.11
CA ALA A 208 -17.52 -25.86 8.69
C ALA A 208 -17.76 -26.81 7.51
N GLN A 209 -16.86 -26.84 6.52
CA GLN A 209 -16.92 -27.80 5.41
C GLN A 209 -16.76 -29.24 5.90
N HIS A 210 -15.84 -29.50 6.82
CA HIS A 210 -15.63 -30.81 7.40
C HIS A 210 -16.86 -31.28 8.18
N ALA A 211 -17.40 -30.42 9.06
CA ALA A 211 -18.64 -30.66 9.77
C ALA A 211 -19.82 -30.89 8.81
N GLY A 212 -19.85 -30.17 7.68
CA GLY A 212 -20.84 -30.37 6.62
C GLY A 212 -20.76 -31.75 5.97
N VAL A 213 -19.54 -32.27 5.71
CA VAL A 213 -19.34 -33.62 5.16
C VAL A 213 -19.80 -34.70 6.15
N GLU A 214 -19.48 -34.56 7.43
CA GLU A 214 -19.95 -35.48 8.48
C GLU A 214 -21.48 -35.44 8.63
N ALA A 215 -22.07 -34.24 8.59
CA ALA A 215 -23.52 -34.05 8.68
C ALA A 215 -24.26 -34.60 7.44
N ALA A 216 -23.65 -34.56 6.25
CA ALA A 216 -24.24 -35.04 5.00
C ALA A 216 -24.56 -36.55 5.01
N ALA A 217 -23.87 -37.34 5.85
CA ALA A 217 -24.20 -38.75 6.05
C ALA A 217 -25.55 -38.97 6.76
N HIS A 218 -26.02 -37.97 7.51
CA HIS A 218 -27.21 -38.07 8.37
C HIS A 218 -28.33 -37.10 7.99
N THR A 219 -28.01 -36.06 7.21
CA THR A 219 -28.93 -34.98 6.82
C THR A 219 -28.90 -34.78 5.32
N ARG A 220 -30.08 -34.70 4.70
CA ARG A 220 -30.19 -34.52 3.25
C ARG A 220 -29.89 -33.05 2.87
N PRO A 221 -29.20 -32.78 1.74
CA PRO A 221 -28.76 -31.43 1.37
C PRO A 221 -29.86 -30.37 1.23
N TRP A 222 -31.12 -30.79 1.04
CA TRP A 222 -32.27 -29.91 0.86
C TRP A 222 -33.13 -29.76 2.12
N TYR A 223 -32.66 -30.26 3.27
CA TYR A 223 -33.38 -30.06 4.52
C TYR A 223 -33.29 -28.58 4.93
N PRO A 224 -34.42 -27.87 5.09
CA PRO A 224 -34.41 -26.45 5.40
C PRO A 224 -33.73 -26.25 6.75
N THR A 225 -32.67 -25.43 6.76
CA THR A 225 -32.02 -25.02 7.99
C THR A 225 -32.86 -23.92 8.64
N SER A 226 -33.01 -23.93 9.97
CA SER A 226 -33.66 -22.84 10.72
C SER A 226 -32.77 -21.59 10.87
N LEU A 227 -31.64 -21.55 10.17
CA LEU A 227 -30.68 -20.46 10.17
C LEU A 227 -31.09 -19.40 9.16
N THR A 228 -31.39 -18.20 9.66
CA THR A 228 -31.41 -16.97 8.87
C THR A 228 -30.00 -16.37 8.90
N LEU A 229 -29.36 -16.29 7.72
CA LEU A 229 -28.05 -15.65 7.55
C LEU A 229 -28.25 -14.32 6.83
N ASP A 230 -27.83 -13.23 7.45
CA ASP A 230 -27.69 -11.94 6.77
C ASP A 230 -26.43 -12.00 5.89
N LEU A 231 -26.64 -12.27 4.61
CA LEU A 231 -25.56 -12.31 3.63
C LEU A 231 -25.10 -10.88 3.31
N SER A 232 -23.79 -10.66 3.32
CA SER A 232 -23.21 -9.43 2.78
C SER A 232 -23.51 -9.33 1.28
N ALA A 233 -24.52 -8.53 0.92
CA ALA A 233 -24.83 -8.23 -0.47
C ALA A 233 -24.02 -7.01 -0.92
N VAL A 234 -23.39 -7.10 -2.09
CA VAL A 234 -22.93 -5.89 -2.78
C VAL A 234 -24.15 -5.29 -3.47
N ALA A 235 -24.58 -4.11 -3.03
CA ALA A 235 -25.65 -3.38 -3.69
C ALA A 235 -25.18 -2.98 -5.10
N LEU A 236 -25.65 -3.72 -6.11
CA LEU A 236 -25.39 -3.38 -7.51
C LEU A 236 -26.16 -2.10 -7.85
N SER A 237 -25.43 -0.99 -7.93
CA SER A 237 -25.96 0.32 -8.33
C SER A 237 -25.57 0.63 -9.77
N SER A 238 -26.47 1.28 -10.50
CA SER A 238 -26.18 1.79 -11.85
C SER A 238 -25.27 3.03 -11.77
N VAL A 239 -24.58 3.37 -12.85
CA VAL A 239 -23.85 4.64 -12.99
C VAL A 239 -24.77 5.84 -12.72
N GLY A 240 -26.08 5.72 -12.97
CA GLY A 240 -27.06 6.76 -12.64
C GLY A 240 -27.37 6.93 -11.14
N ALA A 241 -26.87 6.04 -10.27
CA ALA A 241 -26.94 6.20 -8.81
C ALA A 241 -25.73 6.96 -8.24
N ILE A 242 -24.76 7.33 -9.09
CA ILE A 242 -23.66 8.19 -8.72
C ILE A 242 -24.20 9.61 -8.67
N ASP A 243 -24.41 10.11 -7.47
CA ASP A 243 -24.66 11.53 -7.27
C ASP A 243 -23.34 12.27 -7.17
N LEU A 244 -23.30 13.49 -7.72
CA LEU A 244 -22.12 14.33 -7.60
C LEU A 244 -22.10 14.87 -6.17
N HIS A 245 -20.98 14.68 -5.48
CA HIS A 245 -20.79 15.23 -4.14
C HIS A 245 -21.01 16.74 -4.17
N ASP A 246 -22.09 17.21 -3.53
CA ASP A 246 -22.33 18.63 -3.28
C ASP A 246 -21.74 18.99 -1.90
N PRO A 247 -20.64 19.75 -1.83
CA PRO A 247 -20.06 20.16 -0.56
C PRO A 247 -21.01 21.02 0.28
N ALA A 248 -22.06 21.61 -0.33
CA ALA A 248 -23.06 22.40 0.37
C ALA A 248 -24.03 21.55 1.21
N GLU A 249 -24.19 20.25 0.93
CA GLU A 249 -25.03 19.35 1.76
C GLU A 249 -24.47 19.16 3.17
N PHE A 250 -23.15 19.34 3.34
CA PHE A 250 -22.46 19.23 4.63
C PHE A 250 -22.01 20.59 5.17
N ALA A 251 -22.46 21.70 4.56
CA ALA A 251 -22.20 23.01 5.09
C ALA A 251 -22.93 23.17 6.43
N ALA A 252 -22.16 23.15 7.52
CA ALA A 252 -22.67 23.54 8.83
C ALA A 252 -23.26 24.95 8.69
N THR A 253 -24.57 25.07 8.91
CA THR A 253 -25.31 26.33 8.76
C THR A 253 -25.00 27.30 9.89
N GLU A 254 -24.39 26.80 10.97
CA GLU A 254 -23.97 27.57 12.14
C GLU A 254 -22.46 27.81 12.13
N GLU A 255 -22.08 29.02 12.53
CA GLU A 255 -20.68 29.44 12.63
C GLU A 255 -20.00 28.69 13.79
N VAL A 256 -18.85 28.05 13.54
CA VAL A 256 -18.11 27.31 14.58
C VAL A 256 -17.50 28.31 15.57
N VAL A 257 -18.18 28.52 16.70
CA VAL A 257 -17.69 29.40 17.77
C VAL A 257 -16.59 28.70 18.56
N THR A 258 -15.36 29.21 18.45
CA THR A 258 -14.22 28.69 19.23
C THR A 258 -14.29 29.25 20.65
N GLN A 259 -14.67 28.41 21.62
CA GLN A 259 -14.67 28.77 23.05
C GLN A 259 -13.23 28.72 23.60
N PRO A 260 -12.73 29.76 24.28
CA PRO A 260 -11.42 29.71 24.93
C PRO A 260 -11.42 28.69 26.06
N ALA A 261 -10.36 27.87 26.16
CA ALA A 261 -10.21 26.88 27.21
C ALA A 261 -10.14 27.55 28.60
N SER A 262 -11.15 27.28 29.44
CA SER A 262 -11.21 27.73 30.84
C SER A 262 -11.11 26.52 31.79
N LEU A 263 -10.74 26.77 33.04
CA LEU A 263 -10.75 25.74 34.09
C LEU A 263 -12.21 25.40 34.42
N ALA A 264 -12.71 24.30 33.85
CA ALA A 264 -14.07 23.81 34.09
C ALA A 264 -14.17 23.14 35.47
N SER A 265 -15.24 23.44 36.21
CA SER A 265 -15.61 22.73 37.43
C SER A 265 -16.05 21.30 37.14
N LEU A 266 -16.03 20.41 38.14
CA LEU A 266 -16.49 19.03 38.00
C LEU A 266 -17.98 18.95 37.60
N GLU A 267 -18.78 19.95 37.96
CA GLU A 267 -20.19 20.06 37.61
C GLU A 267 -20.38 20.49 36.14
N GLU A 268 -19.57 21.45 35.67
CA GLU A 268 -19.51 21.86 34.26
C GLU A 268 -18.99 20.73 33.36
N LEU A 269 -17.97 19.98 33.79
CA LEU A 269 -17.48 18.82 33.06
C LEU A 269 -18.52 17.69 32.99
N ARG A 270 -19.33 17.49 34.04
CA ARG A 270 -20.46 16.55 34.00
C ARG A 270 -21.57 17.02 33.07
N ALA A 271 -21.84 18.33 33.02
CA ALA A 271 -22.81 18.89 32.08
C ALA A 271 -22.34 18.69 30.63
N ILE A 272 -21.07 18.94 30.34
CA ILE A 272 -20.47 18.71 29.01
C ILE A 272 -20.48 17.22 28.66
N ALA A 273 -20.08 16.34 29.59
CA ALA A 273 -20.13 14.89 29.38
C ALA A 273 -21.56 14.40 29.07
N ARG A 274 -22.57 14.98 29.73
CA ARG A 274 -23.99 14.72 29.45
C ARG A 274 -24.45 15.21 28.08
N GLU A 275 -23.80 16.21 27.49
CA GLU A 275 -24.08 16.64 26.11
C GLU A 275 -23.40 15.71 25.08
N THR A 276 -22.33 15.02 25.45
CA THR A 276 -21.51 14.22 24.52
C THR A 276 -21.70 12.71 24.62
N GLU A 277 -22.10 12.18 25.78
CA GLU A 277 -22.27 10.73 26.04
C GLU A 277 -23.68 10.42 26.57
N ILE A 278 -24.22 9.26 26.19
CA ILE A 278 -25.53 8.78 26.65
C ILE A 278 -25.40 8.28 28.11
N ASP A 279 -26.21 8.82 29.03
CA ASP A 279 -26.23 8.47 30.45
C ASP A 279 -27.10 7.23 30.69
N PHE A 280 -26.55 6.05 30.39
CA PHE A 280 -27.27 4.78 30.54
C PHE A 280 -27.71 4.51 31.99
N ASP A 281 -26.97 4.96 32.99
CA ASP A 281 -27.35 4.79 34.41
C ASP A 281 -28.64 5.55 34.77
N GLU A 282 -28.85 6.73 34.20
CA GLU A 282 -30.13 7.44 34.30
C GLU A 282 -31.25 6.70 33.59
N LEU A 283 -31.03 6.27 32.35
CA LEU A 283 -32.06 5.60 31.53
C LEU A 283 -32.49 4.27 32.14
N THR A 284 -31.54 3.43 32.58
CA THR A 284 -31.79 2.16 33.26
C THR A 284 -32.60 2.36 34.55
N ARG A 285 -32.29 3.40 35.35
CA ARG A 285 -33.09 3.75 36.54
C ARG A 285 -34.51 4.16 36.17
N ASN A 286 -34.68 5.05 35.19
CA ASN A 286 -36.00 5.51 34.75
C ASN A 286 -36.90 4.35 34.27
N VAL A 287 -36.32 3.39 33.53
CA VAL A 287 -37.03 2.18 33.08
C VAL A 287 -37.41 1.31 34.28
N ASN A 288 -36.47 1.02 35.18
CA ASN A 288 -36.71 0.17 36.35
C ASN A 288 -37.72 0.78 37.34
N ASP A 289 -37.67 2.09 37.54
CA ASP A 289 -38.63 2.80 38.39
C ASP A 289 -40.06 2.71 37.81
N LEU A 290 -40.20 2.76 36.48
CA LEU A 290 -41.50 2.57 35.82
C LEU A 290 -41.98 1.11 35.92
N LEU A 291 -41.08 0.14 35.70
CA LEU A 291 -41.39 -1.29 35.82
C LEU A 291 -41.67 -1.76 37.25
N ALA A 292 -41.30 -0.97 38.26
CA ALA A 292 -41.69 -1.22 39.64
C ALA A 292 -43.20 -0.95 39.86
N GLU A 293 -43.81 -0.11 39.04
CA GLU A 293 -45.23 0.26 39.10
C GLU A 293 -46.09 -0.50 38.09
N VAL A 294 -45.55 -0.84 36.92
CA VAL A 294 -46.25 -1.54 35.83
C VAL A 294 -45.54 -2.82 35.40
N SER A 295 -46.29 -3.83 34.97
CA SER A 295 -45.72 -5.12 34.54
C SER A 295 -44.94 -5.07 33.23
N SER A 296 -45.23 -4.08 32.38
CA SER A 296 -44.48 -3.79 31.16
C SER A 296 -44.72 -2.35 30.72
N CYS A 297 -43.76 -1.75 30.04
CA CYS A 297 -43.84 -0.38 29.51
C CYS A 297 -43.08 -0.29 28.18
N THR A 298 -43.50 0.60 27.29
CA THR A 298 -42.73 0.89 26.06
C THR A 298 -41.76 2.05 26.25
N VAL A 299 -40.88 2.27 25.27
CA VAL A 299 -40.00 3.45 25.26
C VAL A 299 -40.82 4.75 25.24
N ALA A 300 -41.96 4.79 24.55
CA ALA A 300 -42.87 5.93 24.59
C ALA A 300 -43.43 6.18 26.01
N ASP A 301 -43.80 5.11 26.74
CA ASP A 301 -44.29 5.22 28.12
C ASP A 301 -43.22 5.78 29.06
N VAL A 302 -41.97 5.33 28.90
CA VAL A 302 -40.82 5.84 29.67
C VAL A 302 -40.63 7.32 29.39
N LEU A 303 -40.65 7.74 28.12
CA LEU A 303 -40.48 9.15 27.73
C LEU A 303 -41.66 10.04 28.15
N ALA A 304 -42.87 9.48 28.26
CA ALA A 304 -44.03 10.20 28.77
C ALA A 304 -43.92 10.48 30.27
N ARG A 305 -43.32 9.56 31.04
CA ARG A 305 -43.11 9.71 32.48
C ARG A 305 -41.84 10.49 32.82
N TYR A 306 -40.76 10.21 32.11
CA TYR A 306 -39.42 10.76 32.27
C TYR A 306 -38.99 11.39 30.93
N PRO A 307 -39.24 12.70 30.74
CA PRO A 307 -38.88 13.39 29.51
C PRO A 307 -37.39 13.23 29.17
N ALA A 308 -37.07 13.17 27.87
CA ALA A 308 -35.71 13.00 27.36
C ALA A 308 -34.77 14.14 27.80
N THR A 309 -34.00 13.90 28.86
CA THR A 309 -33.07 14.87 29.46
C THR A 309 -31.87 15.18 28.58
N GLN A 310 -31.48 14.25 27.69
CA GLN A 310 -30.39 14.39 26.71
C GLN A 310 -30.92 14.48 25.27
N GLY A 311 -32.19 14.87 25.09
CA GLY A 311 -32.82 14.96 23.78
C GLY A 311 -32.80 13.63 23.03
N VAL A 312 -32.24 13.61 21.82
CA VAL A 312 -32.18 12.38 21.00
C VAL A 312 -31.29 11.30 21.63
N GLY A 313 -30.29 11.69 22.44
CA GLY A 313 -29.41 10.75 23.13
C GLY A 313 -30.17 9.83 24.09
N SER A 314 -31.14 10.37 24.83
CA SER A 314 -32.02 9.58 25.71
C SER A 314 -32.90 8.62 24.91
N VAL A 315 -33.41 9.05 23.74
CA VAL A 315 -34.24 8.22 22.86
C VAL A 315 -33.43 7.04 22.30
N ILE A 316 -32.23 7.31 21.78
CA ILE A 316 -31.33 6.27 21.25
C ILE A 316 -30.89 5.33 22.36
N GLY A 317 -30.54 5.86 23.55
CA GLY A 317 -30.16 5.04 24.69
C GLY A 317 -31.27 4.09 25.14
N LEU A 318 -32.51 4.57 25.25
CA LEU A 318 -33.66 3.72 25.61
C LEU A 318 -33.94 2.64 24.55
N LEU A 319 -33.86 2.99 23.26
CA LEU A 319 -33.99 2.02 22.18
C LEU A 319 -32.87 0.97 22.22
N SER A 320 -31.64 1.37 22.54
CA SER A 320 -30.50 0.45 22.67
C SER A 320 -30.72 -0.55 23.82
N ILE A 321 -31.13 -0.06 25.00
CA ILE A 321 -31.43 -0.94 26.15
C ILE A 321 -32.58 -1.89 25.78
N ALA A 322 -33.62 -1.38 25.12
CA ALA A 322 -34.77 -2.19 24.75
C ALA A 322 -34.46 -3.22 23.64
N ALA A 323 -33.55 -2.91 22.73
CA ALA A 323 -33.09 -3.86 21.72
C ALA A 323 -32.29 -5.02 22.34
N GLU A 324 -31.56 -4.77 23.43
CA GLU A 324 -30.77 -5.79 24.12
C GLU A 324 -31.58 -6.60 25.13
N GLN A 325 -32.48 -5.95 25.87
CA GLN A 325 -33.13 -6.52 27.06
C GLN A 325 -34.66 -6.48 27.02
N GLY A 326 -35.24 -5.93 25.96
CA GLY A 326 -36.69 -5.84 25.74
C GLY A 326 -37.18 -6.75 24.61
N THR A 327 -38.43 -6.52 24.20
CA THR A 327 -39.07 -7.17 23.05
C THR A 327 -39.56 -6.11 22.07
N VAL A 328 -39.42 -6.36 20.78
CA VAL A 328 -39.92 -5.47 19.73
C VAL A 328 -41.27 -5.99 19.24
N ASP A 329 -42.29 -5.14 19.33
CA ASP A 329 -43.62 -5.39 18.80
C ASP A 329 -43.73 -4.78 17.38
N ASP A 330 -44.53 -5.40 16.50
CA ASP A 330 -44.77 -4.91 15.12
C ASP A 330 -45.64 -3.64 15.06
N GLU A 331 -46.17 -3.18 16.20
CA GLU A 331 -46.98 -1.96 16.28
C GLU A 331 -46.08 -0.71 16.30
N PRO A 332 -46.35 0.32 15.48
CA PRO A 332 -45.56 1.54 15.49
C PRO A 332 -45.87 2.39 16.72
N GLU A 333 -44.84 2.92 17.38
CA GLU A 333 -44.96 3.93 18.42
C GLU A 333 -44.31 5.26 18.00
N VAL A 334 -44.83 6.37 18.53
CA VAL A 334 -44.32 7.71 18.29
C VAL A 334 -43.49 8.15 19.49
N LEU A 335 -42.19 8.37 19.27
CA LEU A 335 -41.29 8.89 20.28
C LEU A 335 -41.12 10.40 20.07
N ALA A 336 -41.47 11.20 21.06
CA ALA A 336 -41.34 12.65 21.02
C ALA A 336 -40.29 13.11 22.03
N TRP A 337 -39.44 14.05 21.62
CA TRP A 337 -38.44 14.66 22.48
C TRP A 337 -38.22 16.13 22.10
N GLN A 338 -37.55 16.88 22.98
CA GLN A 338 -37.11 18.24 22.68
C GLN A 338 -35.66 18.19 22.21
N GLY A 339 -35.36 18.79 21.05
CA GLY A 339 -33.99 18.94 20.58
C GLY A 339 -33.19 19.88 21.47
N ALA A 340 -31.85 19.83 21.37
CA ALA A 340 -30.96 20.74 22.09
C ALA A 340 -31.20 22.22 21.70
N ASP A 341 -31.75 22.44 20.52
CA ASP A 341 -32.25 23.72 19.99
C ASP A 341 -33.60 24.17 20.58
N GLY A 342 -34.19 23.38 21.50
CA GLY A 342 -35.49 23.64 22.10
C GLY A 342 -36.67 23.29 21.20
N VAL A 343 -36.45 22.77 20.00
CA VAL A 343 -37.49 22.45 19.01
C VAL A 343 -38.06 21.05 19.30
N PRO A 344 -39.40 20.87 19.37
CA PRO A 344 -39.98 19.55 19.52
C PRO A 344 -39.77 18.71 18.25
N ARG A 345 -39.31 17.48 18.42
CA ARG A 345 -39.07 16.50 17.36
C ARG A 345 -39.78 15.19 17.68
N ALA A 346 -40.11 14.43 16.66
CA ALA A 346 -40.73 13.12 16.82
C ALA A 346 -40.22 12.13 15.77
N ALA A 347 -40.17 10.85 16.16
CA ALA A 347 -39.82 9.74 15.29
C ALA A 347 -40.86 8.62 15.44
N ILE A 348 -41.12 7.91 14.34
CA ILE A 348 -41.97 6.71 14.35
C ILE A 348 -41.05 5.50 14.27
N VAL A 349 -41.15 4.61 15.26
CA VAL A 349 -40.35 3.38 15.37
C VAL A 349 -41.26 2.20 15.70
N ALA A 350 -40.77 0.96 15.51
CA ALA A 350 -41.46 -0.21 16.06
C ALA A 350 -41.49 -0.11 17.59
N ALA A 351 -42.57 -0.56 18.22
CA ALA A 351 -42.72 -0.42 19.67
C ALA A 351 -41.72 -1.31 20.42
N HIS A 352 -40.88 -0.68 21.23
CA HIS A 352 -39.88 -1.37 22.03
C HIS A 352 -40.38 -1.48 23.47
N ARG A 353 -40.59 -2.70 23.95
CA ARG A 353 -41.23 -2.99 25.24
C ARG A 353 -40.25 -3.62 26.23
N PHE A 354 -40.24 -3.08 27.45
CA PHE A 354 -39.56 -3.69 28.59
C PHE A 354 -40.54 -4.58 29.36
N THR A 355 -40.12 -5.80 29.69
CA THR A 355 -40.95 -6.82 30.38
C THR A 355 -40.36 -7.28 31.72
N GLY A 356 -39.18 -6.79 32.06
CA GLY A 356 -38.46 -7.09 33.29
C GLY A 356 -37.38 -6.05 33.56
N ALA A 357 -36.84 -6.05 34.78
CA ALA A 357 -35.83 -5.09 35.17
C ALA A 357 -34.60 -5.16 34.25
N VAL A 358 -34.12 -4.00 33.83
CA VAL A 358 -32.98 -3.84 32.93
C VAL A 358 -31.70 -3.52 33.71
N THR A 359 -30.57 -4.00 33.22
CA THR A 359 -29.23 -3.82 33.81
C THR A 359 -28.37 -2.87 33.01
#